data_AF-A0A0D0C9R7-F1
#
_entry.id   AF-A0A0D0C9R7-F1
#
_cell.length_a   1.000
_cell.length_b   1.000
_cell.length_c   1.000
_cell.angle_alpha   90.00
_cell.angle_beta   90.00
_cell.angle_gamma   90.00
#
_symmetry.space_group_name_H-M   'P 1'
#
loop_
_entity.id
_entity.type
_entity.pdbx_description
1 polymer ?
#
loop_
_entity_poly.entity_id
_entity_poly.type
_entity_poly.pdbx_seq_one_letter_code
_entity_poly.pdbx_strand_id
1 'polypeptide(L)'
;DLIKWFNTDMTTAYKEAELTHLISGERRGFPTTESFGMGMDVSDIKLIIQWCATCKLATLWQRFGHAVQNKELTGTVILFAEKDFFDDEREVQVCGCC
;
A
#
# COMPACT_ATOMS: atom_id res chain seq x y z
N ASP A 1 18.14 -5.44 -10.28
CA ASP A 1 16.70 -5.39 -9.99
C ASP A 1 16.32 -4.20 -9.15
N LEU A 2 15.35 -3.40 -9.63
CA LEU A 2 14.85 -2.20 -8.94
C LEU A 2 13.76 -2.52 -7.89
N ILE A 3 13.13 -3.68 -8.04
CA ILE A 3 12.05 -4.20 -7.20
C ILE A 3 12.47 -5.60 -6.75
N LYS A 4 12.42 -5.88 -5.44
CA LYS A 4 12.70 -7.21 -4.90
C LYS A 4 11.61 -7.69 -3.96
N TRP A 5 11.43 -9.00 -3.96
CA TRP A 5 10.57 -9.66 -3.00
C TRP A 5 11.05 -9.44 -1.57
N PHE A 6 10.12 -9.04 -0.70
CA PHE A 6 10.41 -8.75 0.70
C PHE A 6 9.31 -9.34 1.58
N ASN A 7 9.66 -10.29 2.45
CA ASN A 7 8.71 -10.90 3.39
C ASN A 7 9.31 -11.03 4.81
N THR A 8 8.48 -11.50 5.74
CA THR A 8 8.85 -11.65 7.15
C THR A 8 9.88 -12.74 7.42
N ASP A 9 10.02 -13.72 6.53
CA ASP A 9 10.90 -14.87 6.72
C ASP A 9 12.37 -14.54 6.45
N MET A 10 12.63 -13.37 5.84
CA MET A 10 13.99 -12.87 5.62
C MET A 10 14.67 -12.47 6.94
N THR A 11 15.99 -12.61 6.97
CA THR A 11 16.81 -12.24 8.13
C THR A 11 16.77 -10.73 8.41
N THR A 12 16.92 -10.33 9.67
CA THR A 12 16.93 -8.91 10.06
C THR A 12 18.01 -8.12 9.32
N ALA A 13 19.22 -8.68 9.19
CA ALA A 13 20.31 -8.05 8.45
C ALA A 13 19.98 -7.81 6.97
N TYR A 14 19.25 -8.73 6.34
CA TYR A 14 18.76 -8.54 4.97
C TYR A 14 17.74 -7.40 4.91
N LYS A 15 16.79 -7.38 5.86
CA LYS A 15 15.75 -6.36 5.93
C LYS A 15 16.31 -4.95 6.09
N GLU A 16 17.28 -4.77 6.99
CA GLU A 16 17.95 -3.49 7.24
C GLU A 16 18.78 -3.00 6.04
N ALA A 17 19.54 -3.90 5.40
CA ALA A 17 20.32 -3.58 4.22
C ALA A 17 19.40 -3.13 3.07
N GLU A 18 18.34 -3.89 2.81
CA GLU A 18 17.36 -3.58 1.77
C GLU A 18 16.62 -2.27 2.06
N LEU A 19 16.23 -2.02 3.30
CA LEU A 19 15.65 -0.73 3.70
C LEU A 19 16.62 0.44 3.44
N THR A 20 17.92 0.26 3.73
CA THR A 20 18.95 1.25 3.42
C THR A 20 19.02 1.54 1.92
N HIS A 21 18.94 0.50 1.08
CA HIS A 21 18.90 0.66 -0.37
C HIS A 21 17.61 1.34 -0.87
N LEU A 22 16.49 1.19 -0.16
CA LEU A 22 15.25 1.92 -0.46
C LEU A 22 15.41 3.41 -0.15
N ILE A 23 16.01 3.75 1.00
CA ILE A 23 16.26 5.13 1.42
C ILE A 23 17.28 5.81 0.49
N SER A 24 18.33 5.09 0.06
CA SER A 24 19.33 5.63 -0.89
C SER A 24 18.79 5.79 -2.32
N GLY A 25 17.62 5.22 -2.62
CA GLY A 25 17.01 5.22 -3.96
C GLY A 25 17.58 4.16 -4.91
N GLU A 26 18.48 3.30 -4.44
CA GLU A 26 18.94 2.12 -5.20
C GLU A 26 17.82 1.10 -5.41
N ARG A 27 16.82 1.07 -4.51
CA ARG A 27 15.56 0.35 -4.69
C ARG A 27 14.40 1.31 -4.88
N ARG A 28 13.49 0.89 -5.77
CA ARG A 28 12.26 1.64 -6.07
C ARG A 28 11.05 1.11 -5.29
N GLY A 29 11.11 -0.10 -4.75
CA GLY A 29 10.04 -0.64 -3.92
C GLY A 29 10.17 -2.12 -3.61
N PHE A 30 9.25 -2.58 -2.77
CA PHE A 30 9.17 -3.95 -2.29
C PHE A 30 7.74 -4.49 -2.43
N PRO A 31 7.49 -5.51 -3.27
CA PRO A 31 6.32 -6.35 -3.11
C PRO A 31 6.44 -7.07 -1.77
N THR A 32 5.40 -6.90 -0.96
CA THR A 32 5.37 -7.44 0.39
C THR A 32 4.03 -8.05 0.74
N THR A 33 4.05 -8.98 1.69
CA THR A 33 2.86 -9.60 2.28
C THR A 33 2.36 -8.77 3.47
N GLU A 34 1.11 -8.97 3.88
CA GLU A 34 0.52 -8.27 5.05
C GLU A 34 1.39 -8.29 6.30
N SER A 35 2.07 -9.42 6.53
CA SER A 35 2.89 -9.65 7.72
C SER A 35 4.03 -8.63 7.88
N PHE A 36 4.44 -7.96 6.81
CA PHE A 36 5.50 -6.96 6.85
C PHE A 36 5.07 -5.65 7.53
N GLY A 37 3.84 -5.19 7.29
CA GLY A 37 3.34 -3.93 7.85
C GLY A 37 3.25 -3.94 9.39
N MET A 38 3.25 -5.12 10.01
CA MET A 38 3.15 -5.26 11.47
C MET A 38 4.51 -5.29 12.19
N GLY A 39 5.61 -5.52 11.48
CA GLY A 39 6.92 -5.79 12.08
C GLY A 39 8.02 -4.78 11.75
N MET A 40 7.79 -3.91 10.76
CA MET A 40 8.77 -2.91 10.35
C MET A 40 8.16 -1.51 10.27
N ASP A 41 8.74 -0.59 11.03
CA ASP A 41 8.43 0.83 10.97
C ASP A 41 9.19 1.45 9.79
N VAL A 42 8.52 1.53 8.64
CA VAL A 42 9.04 2.21 7.45
C VAL A 42 8.27 3.51 7.31
N SER A 43 8.85 4.56 7.87
CA SER A 43 8.27 5.90 7.81
C SER A 43 8.35 6.47 6.38
N ASP A 44 7.41 7.35 6.03
CA ASP A 44 7.40 8.15 4.79
C ASP A 44 7.27 7.41 3.46
N ILE A 45 6.55 6.27 3.44
CA ILE A 45 6.18 5.62 2.18
C ILE A 45 5.23 6.54 1.39
N LYS A 46 5.69 7.04 0.25
CA LYS A 46 4.93 7.96 -0.63
C LYS A 46 3.94 7.25 -1.56
N LEU A 47 4.17 5.96 -1.85
CA LEU A 47 3.35 5.20 -2.79
C LEU A 47 3.08 3.81 -2.24
N ILE A 48 1.80 3.49 -2.02
CA ILE A 48 1.34 2.13 -1.75
C ILE A 48 0.59 1.63 -2.97
N ILE A 49 0.98 0.45 -3.45
CA ILE A 49 0.27 -0.27 -4.50
C ILE A 49 -0.36 -1.49 -3.84
N GLN A 50 -1.68 -1.44 -3.65
CA GLN A 50 -2.43 -2.57 -3.12
C GLN A 50 -2.92 -3.43 -4.29
N TRP A 51 -2.35 -4.62 -4.41
CA TRP A 51 -2.79 -5.63 -5.38
C TRP A 51 -3.82 -6.55 -4.76
N CYS A 52 -4.99 -6.67 -5.39
CA CYS A 52 -6.12 -7.53 -5.01
C CYS A 52 -6.74 -7.20 -3.64
N ALA A 53 -7.99 -6.74 -3.64
CA ALA A 53 -8.75 -6.37 -2.46
C ALA A 53 -9.40 -7.59 -1.78
N THR A 54 -8.64 -8.64 -1.45
CA THR A 54 -9.19 -9.84 -0.79
C THR A 54 -9.55 -9.62 0.69
N CYS A 55 -9.28 -8.44 1.23
CA CYS A 55 -9.37 -8.11 2.65
C CYS A 55 -10.50 -7.12 2.94
N LYS A 56 -10.98 -7.14 4.19
CA LYS A 56 -12.03 -6.24 4.67
C LYS A 56 -11.55 -4.78 4.57
N LEU A 57 -12.48 -3.86 4.31
CA LEU A 57 -12.20 -2.42 4.20
C LEU A 57 -11.37 -1.86 5.36
N ALA A 58 -11.63 -2.30 6.60
CA ALA A 58 -10.88 -1.87 7.77
C ALA A 58 -9.37 -2.22 7.68
N THR A 59 -9.05 -3.40 7.13
CA THR A 59 -7.67 -3.84 6.93
C THR A 59 -6.99 -3.04 5.82
N LEU A 60 -7.71 -2.75 4.73
CA LEU A 60 -7.21 -1.85 3.67
C LEU A 60 -6.90 -0.45 4.23
N TRP A 61 -7.83 0.09 5.03
CA TRP A 61 -7.68 1.41 5.63
C TRP A 61 -6.50 1.49 6.59
N GLN A 62 -6.28 0.45 7.39
CA GLN A 62 -5.09 0.33 8.22
C GLN A 62 -3.83 0.36 7.36
N ARG A 63 -3.74 -0.45 6.29
CA ARG A 63 -2.57 -0.44 5.39
C ARG A 63 -2.33 0.93 4.76
N PHE A 64 -3.39 1.63 4.37
CA PHE A 64 -3.27 2.97 3.79
C PHE A 64 -2.81 3.99 4.83
N GLY A 65 -3.22 3.84 6.09
CA GLY A 65 -2.76 4.67 7.19
C GLY A 65 -1.28 4.48 7.53
N HIS A 66 -0.63 3.42 7.04
CA HIS A 66 0.83 3.28 7.12
C HIS A 66 1.54 4.14 6.05
N ALA A 67 0.85 4.56 4.98
CA ALA A 67 1.40 5.60 4.12
C ALA A 67 1.38 6.92 4.89
N VAL A 68 2.54 7.56 4.93
CA VAL A 68 2.66 8.96 5.32
C VAL A 68 2.24 9.24 6.77
N GLN A 69 3.05 8.72 7.70
CA GLN A 69 2.98 9.07 9.12
C GLN A 69 3.24 10.57 9.36
N ASN A 70 4.02 11.21 8.48
CA ASN A 70 4.26 12.66 8.51
C ASN A 70 3.12 13.43 7.82
N LYS A 71 2.38 14.23 8.60
CA LYS A 71 1.24 15.04 8.12
C LYS A 71 1.60 16.11 7.08
N GLU A 72 2.87 16.43 6.91
CA GLU A 72 3.36 17.40 5.91
C GLU A 72 3.57 16.77 4.53
N LEU A 73 3.61 15.44 4.44
CA LEU A 73 3.79 14.72 3.19
C LEU A 73 2.43 14.32 2.63
N THR A 74 2.37 14.11 1.31
CA THR A 74 1.18 13.55 0.65
C THR A 74 1.54 12.16 0.12
N GLY A 75 0.77 11.16 0.56
CA GLY A 75 0.89 9.79 0.10
C GLY A 75 -0.09 9.51 -1.02
N THR A 76 0.29 8.65 -1.96
CA THR A 76 -0.60 8.12 -3.00
C THR A 76 -0.83 6.65 -2.74
N VAL A 77 -2.09 6.23 -2.82
CA VAL A 77 -2.48 4.82 -2.75
C VAL A 77 -3.16 4.44 -4.05
N ILE A 78 -2.68 3.37 -4.68
CA ILE A 78 -3.30 2.79 -5.87
C ILE A 78 -3.84 1.42 -5.48
N LEU A 79 -5.17 1.26 -5.51
CA LEU A 79 -5.85 0.00 -5.26
C LEU A 79 -6.25 -0.66 -6.58
N PHE A 80 -5.72 -1.85 -6.83
CA PHE A 80 -6.21 -2.75 -7.87
C PHE A 80 -7.20 -3.73 -7.25
N ALA A 81 -8.47 -3.62 -7.64
CA ALA A 81 -9.53 -4.54 -7.24
C ALA A 81 -10.27 -5.05 -8.49
N GLU A 82 -10.85 -6.24 -8.41
CA GLU A 82 -11.72 -6.73 -9.48
C GLU A 82 -12.99 -5.89 -9.52
N LYS A 83 -13.61 -5.81 -10.70
CA LYS A 83 -14.82 -5.00 -10.90
C LYS A 83 -15.91 -5.33 -9.88
N ASP A 84 -16.04 -6.60 -9.53
CA ASP A 84 -17.06 -7.11 -8.61
C ASP A 84 -16.87 -6.64 -7.15
N PHE A 85 -15.72 -6.06 -6.81
CA PHE A 85 -15.45 -5.45 -5.51
C PHE A 85 -15.74 -3.94 -5.46
N PHE A 86 -16.03 -3.33 -6.60
CA PHE A 86 -16.61 -2.00 -6.63
C PHE A 86 -18.12 -2.16 -6.69
N ASP A 87 -18.84 -1.59 -5.73
CA ASP A 87 -20.28 -1.43 -5.90
C ASP A 87 -20.48 -0.66 -7.21
N ASP A 88 -21.29 -1.18 -8.12
CA ASP A 88 -21.73 -0.47 -9.32
C ASP A 88 -22.54 0.75 -8.83
N GLU A 89 -21.89 1.85 -8.43
CA GLU A 89 -22.49 3.18 -8.42
C GLU A 89 -22.73 3.60 -9.87
N ARG A 90 -23.62 2.87 -10.54
CA ARG A 90 -24.25 3.27 -11.78
C ARG A 90 -25.33 4.27 -11.40
N GLU A 91 -24.96 5.55 -11.40
CA GLU A 91 -25.77 6.68 -11.85
C GLU A 91 -27.29 6.49 -11.68
N VAL A 92 -27.81 6.76 -10.47
CA VAL A 92 -29.19 7.26 -10.34
C VAL A 92 -29.13 8.79 -10.35
N GLN A 93 -28.59 9.37 -11.42
CA GLN A 93 -28.97 10.72 -11.82
C GLN A 93 -30.36 10.63 -12.48
N VAL A 94 -31.39 10.37 -11.67
CA VAL A 94 -32.78 10.48 -12.12
C VAL A 94 -33.11 11.96 -12.19
N CYS A 95 -33.31 12.39 -13.43
CA CYS A 95 -33.95 13.62 -13.84
C CYS A 95 -35.26 13.88 -13.07
N GLY A 96 -35.38 15.08 -12.49
CA GLY A 96 -36.61 15.87 -12.42
C GLY A 96 -37.58 15.62 -11.25
N CYS A 97 -37.74 16.62 -10.38
CA CYS A 97 -39.05 17.24 -10.16
C CYS A 97 -38.91 18.65 -9.57
N CYS A 98 -39.60 19.59 -10.23
CA CYS A 98 -39.99 20.96 -9.91
C CYS A 98 -39.53 21.59 -8.58
#